data_AF-Q3TQ22-F1
#
_entry.id   AF-Q3TQ22-F1
#
_cell.length_a   1.000
_cell.length_b   1.000
_cell.length_c   1.000
_cell.angle_alpha   90.00
_cell.angle_beta   90.00
_cell.angle_gamma   90.00
#
_symmetry.space_group_name_H-M   'P 1'
#
loop_
_entity.id
_entity.type
_entity.pdbx_description
1 polymer ?
#
loop_
_entity_poly.entity_id
_entity_poly.type
_entity_poly.pdbx_seq_one_letter_code
_entity_poly.pdbx_strand_id
1 'polypeptide(L)'
;IHDLRSDKIALSLSAHQLGVSAVQMDDWKVVSGGEEGLVSVWDYRMNQKLWEVHSRHPVRYLSFNSHSLITANVPYEKVLRNSDLDNFACHRRHRGLIHAYEFVVDQLAFQSPLPVCRLPRDIMAGYSYDLALSFPHDSI
;
A
#
# COMPACT_ATOMS: atom_id res chain seq x y z
N ILE A 1 9.25 -7.52 8.61
CA ILE A 1 9.32 -6.44 9.64
C ILE A 1 9.92 -7.03 10.89
N HIS A 2 10.95 -6.39 11.44
CA HIS A 2 11.63 -6.83 12.65
C HIS A 2 11.32 -5.86 13.79
N ASP A 3 11.13 -6.41 14.98
CA ASP A 3 11.12 -5.62 16.21
C ASP A 3 12.56 -5.29 16.59
N LEU A 4 12.93 -4.02 16.47
CA LEU A 4 14.29 -3.54 16.76
C LEU A 4 14.69 -3.68 18.23
N ARG A 5 13.72 -3.83 19.16
CA ARG A 5 14.03 -4.03 20.58
C ARG A 5 14.43 -5.46 20.90
N SER A 6 13.77 -6.43 20.26
CA SER A 6 13.97 -7.86 20.52
C SER A 6 14.76 -8.59 19.45
N ASP A 7 15.06 -7.91 18.33
CA ASP A 7 15.65 -8.45 17.11
C ASP A 7 14.89 -9.68 16.54
N LYS A 8 13.59 -9.74 16.81
CA LYS A 8 12.71 -10.81 16.34
C LYS A 8 11.92 -10.37 15.12
N ILE A 9 11.60 -11.33 14.26
CA ILE A 9 10.68 -11.11 13.15
C ILE A 9 9.28 -10.91 13.72
N ALA A 10 8.73 -9.71 13.57
CA ALA A 10 7.38 -9.37 14.01
C ALA A 10 6.33 -9.73 12.94
N LEU A 11 6.66 -9.57 11.66
CA LEU A 11 5.76 -9.86 10.55
C LEU A 11 6.52 -10.28 9.29
N SER A 12 6.01 -11.30 8.61
CA SER A 12 6.45 -11.72 7.28
C SER A 12 5.30 -11.58 6.27
N LEU A 13 5.55 -10.87 5.17
CA LEU A 13 4.58 -10.60 4.12
C LEU A 13 5.01 -11.28 2.82
N SER A 14 4.22 -12.24 2.34
CA SER A 14 4.48 -12.95 1.08
C SER A 14 3.76 -12.25 -0.07
N ALA A 15 4.44 -11.27 -0.69
CA ALA A 15 3.86 -10.45 -1.76
C ALA A 15 4.32 -10.84 -3.17
N HIS A 16 5.57 -11.26 -3.34
CA HIS A 16 6.22 -11.36 -4.65
C HIS A 16 6.70 -12.77 -4.96
N GLN A 17 6.60 -13.17 -6.23
CA GLN A 17 7.05 -14.49 -6.71
C GLN A 17 8.51 -14.50 -7.17
N LEU A 18 9.00 -13.35 -7.63
CA LEU A 18 10.41 -13.14 -7.99
C LEU A 18 11.10 -12.38 -6.86
N GLY A 19 11.97 -11.42 -7.20
CA GLY A 19 12.61 -10.54 -6.22
C GLY A 19 11.76 -9.32 -5.86
N VAL A 20 11.90 -8.86 -4.62
CA VAL A 20 11.42 -7.53 -4.22
C VAL A 20 12.45 -6.50 -4.65
N SER A 21 12.06 -5.57 -5.52
CA SER A 21 12.95 -4.57 -6.10
C SER A 21 12.93 -3.24 -5.34
N ALA A 22 11.80 -2.92 -4.71
CA ALA A 22 11.64 -1.71 -3.90
C ALA A 22 10.63 -1.97 -2.77
N VAL A 23 10.87 -1.34 -1.61
CA VAL A 23 9.93 -1.34 -0.50
C VAL A 23 9.99 0.01 0.20
N GLN A 24 8.82 0.55 0.56
CA GLN A 24 8.68 1.72 1.40
C GLN A 24 7.59 1.44 2.43
N MET A 25 7.72 2.01 3.63
CA MET A 25 6.78 1.82 4.73
C MET A 25 6.52 3.15 5.42
N ASP A 26 5.26 3.39 5.77
CA ASP A 26 4.78 4.48 6.61
C ASP A 26 4.22 3.90 7.93
N ASP A 27 3.49 4.70 8.71
CA ASP A 27 2.96 4.32 10.04
C ASP A 27 2.04 3.09 10.05
N TRP A 28 1.43 2.75 8.92
CA TRP A 28 0.50 1.62 8.83
C TRP A 28 0.52 0.89 7.48
N LYS A 29 1.05 1.53 6.43
CA LYS A 29 1.15 0.94 5.10
C LYS A 29 2.55 0.43 4.82
N VAL A 30 2.63 -0.73 4.20
CA VAL A 30 3.83 -1.21 3.51
C VAL A 30 3.51 -1.28 2.02
N VAL A 31 4.32 -0.63 1.19
CA VAL A 31 4.22 -0.72 -0.26
C VAL A 31 5.47 -1.41 -0.80
N SER A 32 5.27 -2.47 -1.57
CA SER A 32 6.35 -3.25 -2.17
C SER A 32 6.18 -3.37 -3.68
N GLY A 33 7.30 -3.30 -4.40
CA GLY A 33 7.40 -3.53 -5.84
C GLY A 33 8.26 -4.75 -6.13
N GLY A 34 7.85 -5.54 -7.13
CA GLY A 34 8.50 -6.77 -7.53
C GLY A 34 9.12 -6.71 -8.93
N GLU A 35 10.08 -7.61 -9.16
CA GLU A 35 10.70 -7.82 -10.47
C GLU A 35 9.73 -8.42 -11.50
N GLU A 36 8.66 -9.06 -11.05
CA GLU A 36 7.57 -9.52 -11.90
C GLU A 36 6.68 -8.34 -12.38
N GLY A 37 6.90 -7.12 -11.89
CA GLY A 37 6.08 -5.95 -12.20
C GLY A 37 4.85 -5.77 -11.32
N LEU A 38 4.76 -6.55 -10.23
CA LEU A 38 3.72 -6.48 -9.23
C LEU A 38 4.02 -5.36 -8.24
N VAL A 39 3.01 -4.56 -7.89
CA VAL A 39 3.03 -3.63 -6.78
C VAL A 39 1.96 -4.06 -5.80
N SER A 40 2.31 -4.20 -4.53
CA SER A 40 1.38 -4.56 -3.46
C SER A 40 1.39 -3.51 -2.35
N VAL A 41 0.21 -3.19 -1.83
CA VAL A 41 0.01 -2.30 -0.68
C VAL A 41 -0.63 -3.12 0.44
N TRP A 42 -0.04 -3.06 1.62
CA TRP A 42 -0.44 -3.84 2.80
C TRP A 42 -0.70 -2.92 3.98
N ASP A 43 -1.74 -3.23 4.76
CA ASP A 43 -1.84 -2.81 6.15
C ASP A 43 -1.06 -3.82 7.00
N TYR A 44 0.08 -3.40 7.54
CA TYR A 44 0.92 -4.31 8.33
C TYR A 44 0.38 -4.53 9.76
N ARG A 45 -0.48 -3.63 10.27
CA ARG A 45 -1.07 -3.74 11.60
C ARG A 45 -2.18 -4.78 11.61
N MET A 46 -2.97 -4.80 10.55
CA MET A 46 -4.03 -5.80 10.34
C MET A 46 -3.54 -7.05 9.60
N ASN A 47 -2.29 -7.05 9.13
CA ASN A 47 -1.72 -8.09 8.26
C ASN A 47 -2.62 -8.37 7.04
N GLN A 48 -3.07 -7.31 6.37
CA GLN A 48 -4.03 -7.39 5.27
C GLN A 48 -3.46 -6.75 4.01
N LYS A 49 -3.57 -7.46 2.87
CA LYS A 49 -3.31 -6.87 1.55
C LYS A 49 -4.47 -5.94 1.22
N LEU A 50 -4.19 -4.66 1.03
CA LEU A 50 -5.19 -3.63 0.71
C LEU A 50 -5.40 -3.51 -0.79
N TRP A 51 -4.31 -3.60 -1.55
CA TRP A 51 -4.35 -3.34 -2.97
C TRP A 51 -3.16 -3.99 -3.70
N GLU A 52 -3.36 -4.30 -4.97
CA GLU A 52 -2.36 -4.88 -5.83
C GLU A 52 -2.60 -4.50 -7.28
N VAL A 53 -1.52 -4.24 -8.00
CA VAL A 53 -1.55 -4.04 -9.45
C VAL A 53 -0.37 -4.75 -10.09
N HIS A 54 -0.60 -5.30 -11.27
CA HIS A 54 0.43 -5.93 -12.05
C HIS A 54 0.69 -5.12 -13.33
N SER A 55 1.97 -4.91 -13.63
CA SER A 55 2.44 -4.26 -14.84
C SER A 55 3.40 -5.18 -15.58
N ARG A 56 3.53 -4.98 -16.88
CA ARG A 56 4.36 -5.84 -17.75
C ARG A 56 5.87 -5.81 -17.42
N HIS A 57 6.35 -4.70 -16.89
CA HIS A 57 7.78 -4.45 -16.66
C HIS A 57 8.08 -4.42 -15.16
N PRO A 58 9.31 -4.81 -14.75
CA PRO A 58 9.68 -4.83 -13.34
C PRO A 58 9.50 -3.46 -12.72
N VAL A 59 9.03 -3.40 -11.48
CA VAL A 59 9.02 -2.15 -10.72
C VAL A 59 10.48 -1.82 -10.41
N ARG A 60 10.96 -0.64 -10.78
CA ARG A 60 12.35 -0.22 -10.54
C ARG A 60 12.44 0.92 -9.55
N TYR A 61 11.43 1.79 -9.56
CA TYR A 61 11.30 2.87 -8.60
C TYR A 61 9.90 2.88 -8.04
N LEU A 62 9.82 3.13 -6.74
CA LEU A 62 8.58 3.24 -6.01
C LEU A 62 8.75 4.36 -4.99
N SER A 63 7.80 5.28 -4.97
CA SER A 63 7.74 6.33 -3.96
C SER A 63 6.29 6.64 -3.66
N PHE A 64 5.93 6.73 -2.39
CA PHE A 64 4.61 7.13 -1.96
C PHE A 64 4.66 8.11 -0.78
N ASN A 65 3.54 8.79 -0.61
CA ASN A 65 3.23 9.63 0.54
C ASN A 65 1.79 9.32 1.00
N SER A 66 1.26 10.10 1.94
CA SER A 66 -0.08 9.87 2.49
C SER A 66 -1.21 9.88 1.46
N HIS A 67 -1.03 10.56 0.31
CA HIS A 67 -2.07 10.81 -0.69
C HIS A 67 -1.81 10.13 -2.04
N SER A 68 -0.58 9.78 -2.37
CA SER A 68 -0.21 9.37 -3.72
C SER A 68 0.88 8.31 -3.71
N LEU A 69 0.85 7.45 -4.73
CA LEU A 69 1.83 6.42 -5.00
C LEU A 69 2.29 6.55 -6.45
N ILE A 70 3.59 6.69 -6.66
CA ILE A 70 4.22 6.72 -7.98
C ILE A 70 5.07 5.46 -8.14
N THR A 71 4.88 4.76 -9.25
CA THR A 71 5.66 3.56 -9.60
C THR A 71 6.22 3.69 -11.00
N ALA A 72 7.50 3.37 -11.17
CA ALA A 72 8.13 3.33 -12.48
C ALA A 72 8.51 1.89 -12.83
N ASN A 73 7.89 1.37 -13.88
CA ASN A 73 8.06 0.03 -14.41
C ASN A 73 8.96 0.10 -15.65
N VAL A 74 10.26 -0.14 -15.47
CA VAL A 74 11.26 0.06 -16.53
C VAL A 74 11.76 -1.30 -17.02
N PRO A 75 11.65 -1.63 -18.32
CA PRO A 75 12.14 -2.88 -18.87
C PRO A 75 13.66 -2.99 -18.72
N TYR A 76 14.15 -4.22 -18.64
CA TYR A 76 15.58 -4.48 -18.81
C TYR A 76 16.03 -4.05 -20.20
N GLU A 77 17.14 -3.32 -20.28
CA GLU A 77 17.80 -3.06 -21.55
C GLU A 77 18.19 -4.40 -22.17
N LYS A 78 17.63 -4.68 -23.34
CA LYS A 78 18.18 -5.75 -24.17
C LYS A 78 19.37 -5.12 -24.89
N VAL A 79 20.59 -5.56 -24.57
CA VAL A 79 21.75 -5.26 -25.41
C VAL A 79 21.45 -5.85 -26.78
N LEU A 80 21.00 -5.02 -27.71
CA LEU A 80 20.69 -5.43 -29.07
C LEU A 80 22.02 -5.68 -29.79
N ARG A 81 22.55 -6.89 -29.65
CA ARG A 81 23.47 -7.44 -30.64
C ARG A 81 22.64 -7.83 -31.86
N ASN A 82 22.21 -6.83 -32.64
CA ASN A 82 22.07 -6.87 -34.10
C ASN A 82 21.17 -5.75 -34.63
N SER A 83 21.59 -5.24 -35.78
CA SER A 83 21.06 -4.10 -36.53
C SER A 83 19.77 -4.42 -37.26
N ASP A 84 18.69 -4.71 -36.55
CA ASP A 84 17.37 -4.74 -37.17
C ASP A 84 16.71 -3.37 -36.95
N LEU A 85 17.19 -2.40 -37.73
CA LEU A 85 16.52 -1.13 -37.97
C LEU A 85 15.08 -1.42 -38.43
N ASP A 86 14.12 -0.66 -37.91
CA ASP A 86 12.72 -0.59 -38.39
C ASP A 86 11.69 -1.60 -37.86
N ASN A 87 11.85 -2.11 -36.63
CA ASN A 87 10.74 -2.78 -35.97
C ASN A 87 10.02 -1.85 -34.97
N PHE A 88 9.08 -1.03 -35.46
CA PHE A 88 8.22 -0.16 -34.63
C PHE A 88 7.51 -0.92 -33.50
N ALA A 89 7.27 -2.22 -33.67
CA ALA A 89 6.72 -3.09 -32.63
C ALA A 89 7.70 -3.36 -31.48
N CYS A 90 9.01 -3.40 -31.73
CA CYS A 90 10.03 -3.56 -30.69
C CYS A 90 10.13 -2.32 -29.81
N HIS A 91 10.07 -1.12 -30.39
CA HIS A 91 10.11 0.14 -29.64
C HIS A 91 8.97 0.25 -28.61
N ARG A 92 7.73 -0.15 -28.95
CA ARG A 92 6.62 -0.15 -27.98
C ARG A 92 6.78 -1.17 -26.85
N ARG A 93 7.51 -2.27 -27.10
CA ARG A 93 7.73 -3.34 -26.10
C ARG A 93 8.86 -3.03 -25.11
N HIS A 94 9.69 -2.03 -25.42
CA HIS A 94 10.81 -1.58 -24.59
C HIS A 94 10.58 -0.21 -23.95
N ARG A 95 9.34 0.29 -23.95
CA ARG A 95 8.98 1.51 -23.23
C ARG A 95 8.55 1.18 -21.82
N GLY A 96 9.25 1.76 -20.85
CA GLY A 96 8.80 1.76 -19.46
C GLY A 96 7.52 2.58 -19.29
N LEU A 97 6.84 2.33 -18.18
CA LEU A 97 5.62 3.03 -17.78
C LEU A 97 5.84 3.69 -16.42
N ILE A 98 5.28 4.87 -16.24
CA ILE A 98 5.18 5.52 -14.94
C ILE A 98 3.69 5.57 -14.62
N HIS A 99 3.31 5.01 -13.48
CA HIS A 99 1.95 5.09 -12.96
C HIS A 99 1.94 6.01 -11.75
N ALA A 100 0.88 6.81 -11.65
CA ALA A 100 0.57 7.63 -10.49
C ALA A 100 -0.82 7.25 -10.01
N TYR A 101 -0.91 6.87 -8.74
CA TYR A 101 -2.13 6.49 -8.06
C TYR A 101 -2.39 7.48 -6.93
N GLU A 102 -3.66 7.63 -6.58
CA GLU A 102 -4.09 8.43 -5.45
C GLU A 102 -4.74 7.53 -4.40
N PHE A 103 -4.35 7.70 -3.14
CA PHE A 103 -5.01 7.05 -2.01
C PHE A 103 -6.29 7.81 -1.72
N VAL A 104 -7.38 7.36 -2.35
CA VAL A 104 -8.70 7.90 -2.05
C VAL A 104 -9.19 7.29 -0.75
N VAL A 105 -9.46 8.16 0.22
CA VAL A 105 -10.19 7.80 1.41
C VAL A 105 -11.66 7.78 1.05
N ASP A 106 -12.33 6.65 1.27
CA ASP A 106 -13.78 6.63 1.17
C ASP A 106 -14.37 7.47 2.31
N GLN A 107 -14.75 8.71 2.01
CA GLN A 107 -15.36 9.61 2.98
C GLN A 107 -16.69 9.04 3.50
N LEU A 108 -17.36 8.16 2.74
CA LEU A 108 -18.58 7.50 3.18
C LEU A 108 -18.29 6.41 4.23
N ALA A 109 -17.10 5.81 4.24
CA ALA A 109 -16.69 4.87 5.29
C ALA A 109 -16.61 5.56 6.67
N PHE A 110 -16.25 6.86 6.72
CA PHE A 110 -16.31 7.67 7.94
C PHE A 110 -17.73 8.04 8.36
N GLN A 111 -18.67 8.08 7.41
CA GLN A 111 -20.09 8.31 7.68
C GLN A 111 -20.85 7.02 7.98
N SER A 112 -20.25 5.85 7.71
CA SER A 112 -20.81 4.57 8.09
C SER A 112 -20.73 4.45 9.62
N PRO A 113 -21.87 4.39 10.34
CA PRO A 113 -21.83 4.10 11.76
C PRO A 113 -21.31 2.67 11.89
N LEU A 114 -20.06 2.50 12.33
CA LEU A 114 -19.54 1.19 12.71
C LEU A 114 -20.57 0.51 13.64
N PRO A 115 -20.80 -0.81 13.53
CA PRO A 115 -21.76 -1.51 14.38
C PRO A 115 -21.29 -1.67 15.83
N VAL A 116 -20.26 -0.94 16.25
CA VAL A 116 -19.71 -1.00 17.60
C VAL A 116 -20.11 0.28 18.32
N CYS A 117 -20.85 0.09 19.42
CA CYS A 117 -21.39 1.11 20.32
C CYS A 117 -22.73 1.76 19.91
N ARG A 118 -23.75 0.94 19.61
CA ARG A 118 -25.06 1.25 20.20
C ARG A 118 -25.05 0.72 21.62
N LEU A 119 -24.69 1.57 22.59
CA LEU A 119 -25.15 1.33 23.96
C LEU A 119 -26.68 1.16 23.89
N PRO A 120 -27.27 0.12 24.50
CA PRO A 120 -28.69 0.13 24.77
C PRO A 120 -28.96 1.40 25.57
N ARG A 121 -29.73 2.34 25.02
CA ARG A 121 -30.35 3.40 25.82
C ARG A 121 -31.48 2.76 26.62
N ASP A 122 -31.09 2.00 27.63
CA ASP A 122 -31.89 1.66 28.78
C ASP A 122 -30.94 1.17 29.88
N ILE A 123 -30.16 2.11 30.42
CA ILE A 123 -29.56 1.95 31.74
C ILE A 123 -30.56 2.54 32.72
N MET A 124 -31.41 1.68 33.27
CA MET A 124 -32.03 1.96 34.55
C MET A 124 -30.92 2.24 35.57
N ALA A 125 -31.11 3.31 36.34
CA ALA A 125 -30.18 3.84 37.32
C ALA A 125 -29.52 2.74 38.17
N GLY A 126 -28.20 2.64 38.07
CA GLY A 126 -27.38 1.80 38.95
C GLY A 126 -26.11 1.34 38.25
N TYR A 127 -24.98 1.83 38.75
CA TYR A 127 -23.59 1.45 38.39
C TYR A 127 -22.97 2.22 37.23
N SER A 128 -22.35 3.33 37.62
CA SER A 128 -21.43 4.17 36.89
C SER A 128 -20.13 3.44 36.53
N TYR A 129 -19.75 3.51 35.25
CA TYR A 129 -18.36 3.56 34.81
C TYR A 129 -18.31 4.40 33.53
N ASP A 130 -18.30 5.73 33.70
CA ASP A 130 -18.03 6.65 32.60
C ASP A 130 -16.55 6.55 32.23
N LEU A 131 -16.25 5.76 31.19
CA LEU A 131 -15.02 5.90 30.43
C LEU A 131 -15.13 7.18 29.62
N ALA A 132 -14.75 8.30 30.24
CA ALA A 132 -14.54 9.56 29.56
C ALA A 132 -13.40 9.40 28.54
N LEU A 133 -13.75 9.13 27.28
CA LEU A 133 -12.83 9.29 26.16
C LEU A 133 -12.54 10.79 26.01
N SER A 134 -11.42 11.22 26.56
CA SER A 134 -10.91 12.58 26.42
C SER A 134 -10.40 12.82 25.00
N PHE A 135 -11.26 13.34 24.13
CA PHE A 135 -10.83 14.11 22.97
C PHE A 135 -11.68 15.38 22.87
N PRO A 136 -11.09 16.57 23.10
CA PRO A 136 -11.81 17.80 22.83
C PRO A 136 -12.08 17.90 21.33
N HIS A 137 -13.31 18.23 20.98
CA HIS A 137 -13.64 18.62 19.61
C HIS A 137 -13.11 20.04 19.44
N ASP A 138 -12.01 20.20 18.71
CA ASP A 138 -11.61 21.53 18.25
C ASP A 138 -12.64 22.00 17.22
N SER A 139 -13.29 23.11 17.56
CA SER A 139 -14.23 23.83 16.72
C SER A 139 -13.67 25.22 16.48
N ILE A 140 -13.36 25.53 15.21
CA ILE A 140 -13.44 26.83 14.52
C ILE A 140 -13.34 26.55 13.02
#